data_AF-A0A3L6JND0-F1
#
_entry.id   AF-A0A3L6JND0-F1
#
_cell.length_a   1.000
_cell.length_b   1.000
_cell.length_c   1.000
_cell.angle_alpha   90.00
_cell.angle_beta   90.00
_cell.angle_gamma   90.00
#
_symmetry.space_group_name_H-M   'P 1'
#
loop_
_entity.id
_entity.type
_entity.pdbx_description
1 polymer ?
#
loop_
_entity_poly.entity_id
_entity_poly.type
_entity_poly.pdbx_seq_one_letter_code
_entity_poly.pdbx_strand_id
1 'polypeptide(L)'
;MGRKAMARGTAFDRERVSVRSLLKPGTKALEMYQYLSMSPKVQTYLRSANRMAVSRLGYTDHGPTHAEVSTWNALTAFDILSDTFQPNVVAEGIGDIDDARMVVLASTYLHDIGMVVHRNEHPQAGVFLASSILEDKLGALYEDPAKATDILSFVLHGVYSHDDDTPCLTFEAGVTKLGDGCDMTKGRTSIPYQQGKVDIHSVSAMAINDVYLEHGEEKPLLISVDMDNPAGVFQVEAVLEKKVSTSGLEGNLAIVVLVNGERLVLSQVKRLFRVQMTDSPPEMSVKEK
;
A
#
# COMPACT_ATOMS: atom_id res chain seq x y z
N MET A 1 -11.99 9.81 -22.53
CA MET A 1 -13.09 9.02 -21.95
C MET A 1 -12.98 9.14 -20.45
N GLY A 2 -13.86 9.92 -19.81
CA GLY A 2 -13.82 10.13 -18.37
C GLY A 2 -14.02 8.81 -17.62
N ARG A 3 -13.09 8.48 -16.73
CA ARG A 3 -13.28 7.37 -15.79
C ARG A 3 -14.47 7.73 -14.90
N LYS A 4 -15.50 6.88 -14.89
CA LYS A 4 -16.55 6.99 -13.88
C LYS A 4 -15.88 6.78 -12.52
N ALA A 5 -15.89 7.81 -11.69
CA ALA A 5 -15.71 7.62 -10.25
C ALA A 5 -16.69 6.52 -9.81
N MET A 6 -16.24 5.59 -8.95
CA MET A 6 -17.18 4.65 -8.32
C MET A 6 -18.29 5.47 -7.66
N ALA A 7 -19.53 5.15 -7.96
CA ALA A 7 -20.66 5.80 -7.34
C ALA A 7 -20.60 5.54 -5.82
N ARG A 8 -20.58 6.60 -5.01
CA ARG A 8 -20.66 6.50 -3.54
C ARG A 8 -21.86 5.61 -3.18
N GLY A 9 -21.59 4.42 -2.63
CA GLY A 9 -22.62 3.46 -2.24
C GLY A 9 -22.44 2.01 -2.74
N THR A 10 -21.52 1.73 -3.67
CA THR A 10 -21.08 0.35 -3.91
C THR A 10 -19.92 0.02 -2.98
N ALA A 11 -20.15 -0.85 -2.00
CA ALA A 11 -19.10 -1.34 -1.09
C ALA A 11 -17.88 -1.82 -1.89
N PHE A 12 -16.67 -1.45 -1.47
CA PHE A 12 -15.46 -1.90 -2.13
C PHE A 12 -15.31 -3.41 -1.88
N ASP A 13 -15.41 -4.18 -2.96
CA ASP A 13 -15.16 -5.61 -2.91
C ASP A 13 -13.68 -5.86 -3.23
N ARG A 14 -12.90 -5.99 -2.16
CA ARG A 14 -11.47 -6.31 -2.18
C ARG A 14 -11.14 -7.49 -3.09
N GLU A 15 -12.03 -8.49 -3.18
CA GLU A 15 -11.82 -9.69 -4.00
C GLU A 15 -12.11 -9.46 -5.49
N ARG A 16 -12.80 -8.37 -5.83
CA ARG A 16 -13.10 -7.97 -7.22
C ARG A 16 -12.15 -6.91 -7.77
N VAL A 17 -11.27 -6.37 -6.94
CA VAL A 17 -10.21 -5.46 -7.39
C VAL A 17 -9.32 -6.20 -8.37
N SER A 18 -9.00 -5.53 -9.48
CA SER A 18 -8.06 -6.06 -10.45
C SER A 18 -7.20 -4.95 -11.01
N VAL A 19 -5.89 -5.07 -10.79
CA VAL A 19 -4.86 -4.20 -11.37
C VAL A 19 -5.00 -4.17 -12.89
N ARG A 20 -5.34 -5.31 -13.51
CA ARG A 20 -5.57 -5.41 -14.96
C ARG A 20 -6.53 -4.33 -15.49
N SER A 21 -7.55 -3.96 -14.71
CA SER A 21 -8.57 -2.97 -15.11
C SER A 21 -8.00 -1.56 -15.30
N LEU A 22 -6.85 -1.25 -14.69
CA LEU A 22 -6.16 0.03 -14.79
C LEU A 22 -5.15 0.10 -15.94
N LEU A 23 -4.84 -1.04 -16.57
CA LEU A 23 -3.73 -1.15 -17.53
C LEU A 23 -4.20 -1.13 -18.99
N LYS A 24 -3.50 -0.38 -19.82
CA LYS A 24 -3.81 -0.24 -21.25
C LYS A 24 -3.07 -1.30 -22.09
N PRO A 25 -3.67 -1.83 -23.16
CA PRO A 25 -2.96 -2.70 -24.11
C PRO A 25 -1.69 -2.04 -24.67
N GLY A 26 -0.64 -2.83 -24.89
CA GLY A 26 0.63 -2.36 -25.48
C GLY A 26 1.54 -1.55 -24.54
N THR A 27 1.22 -1.50 -23.24
CA THR A 27 2.05 -0.84 -22.22
C THR A 27 3.01 -1.81 -21.55
N LYS A 28 4.20 -1.34 -21.18
CA LYS A 28 5.17 -2.08 -20.37
C LYS A 28 4.60 -2.44 -19.01
N ALA A 29 3.77 -1.55 -18.43
CA ALA A 29 3.06 -1.86 -17.19
C ALA A 29 2.14 -3.08 -17.33
N LEU A 30 1.37 -3.21 -18.42
CA LEU A 30 0.55 -4.41 -18.66
C LEU A 30 1.41 -5.67 -18.83
N GLU A 31 2.49 -5.57 -19.60
CA GLU A 31 3.38 -6.71 -19.84
C GLU A 31 4.07 -7.18 -18.55
N MET A 32 4.52 -6.24 -17.70
CA MET A 32 5.09 -6.54 -16.39
C MET A 32 4.06 -7.15 -15.45
N TYR A 33 2.84 -6.61 -15.39
CA TYR A 33 1.76 -7.21 -14.60
C TYR A 33 1.47 -8.64 -15.01
N GLN A 34 1.38 -8.90 -16.32
CA GLN A 34 1.18 -10.25 -16.85
C GLN A 34 2.33 -11.18 -16.47
N TYR A 35 3.57 -10.72 -16.60
CA TYR A 35 4.75 -11.48 -16.19
C TYR A 35 4.71 -11.86 -14.70
N LEU A 36 4.39 -10.91 -13.80
CA LEU A 36 4.38 -11.14 -12.36
C LEU A 36 3.16 -11.96 -11.90
N SER A 37 1.95 -11.59 -12.34
CA SER A 37 0.71 -12.22 -11.92
C SER A 37 0.59 -13.68 -12.39
N MET A 38 1.13 -14.02 -13.56
CA MET A 38 1.11 -15.37 -14.10
C MET A 38 2.33 -16.22 -13.70
N SER A 39 3.34 -15.63 -13.04
CA SER A 39 4.55 -16.35 -12.64
C SER A 39 4.29 -17.29 -11.45
N PRO A 40 4.48 -18.62 -11.60
CA PRO A 40 4.34 -19.54 -10.48
C PRO A 40 5.32 -19.26 -9.34
N LYS A 41 6.51 -18.73 -9.66
CA LYS A 41 7.54 -18.33 -8.67
C LYS A 41 7.03 -17.17 -7.82
N VAL A 42 6.57 -16.09 -8.45
CA VAL A 42 6.03 -14.89 -7.75
C VAL A 42 4.82 -15.28 -6.90
N GLN A 43 3.85 -15.97 -7.47
CA GLN A 43 2.63 -16.38 -6.76
C GLN A 43 2.94 -17.31 -5.58
N THR A 44 3.98 -18.14 -5.68
CA THR A 44 4.43 -19.00 -4.57
C THR A 44 5.11 -18.21 -3.46
N TYR A 45 5.90 -17.18 -3.78
CA TYR A 45 6.44 -16.28 -2.76
C TYR A 45 5.32 -15.54 -2.02
N LEU A 46 4.36 -14.95 -2.72
CA LEU A 46 3.23 -14.25 -2.09
C LEU A 46 2.43 -15.16 -1.15
N ARG A 47 2.10 -16.38 -1.59
CA ARG A 47 1.42 -17.36 -0.70
C ARG A 47 2.28 -17.76 0.51
N SER A 48 3.59 -17.84 0.34
CA SER A 48 4.52 -18.22 1.42
C SER A 48 4.75 -17.07 2.41
N ALA A 49 4.81 -15.84 1.92
CA ALA A 49 4.82 -14.61 2.71
C ALA A 49 3.58 -14.56 3.61
N ASN A 50 2.41 -14.82 3.01
CA ASN A 50 1.17 -14.86 3.79
C ASN A 50 1.15 -15.96 4.85
N ARG A 51 1.70 -17.15 4.56
CA ARG A 51 1.83 -18.22 5.55
C ARG A 51 2.72 -17.79 6.72
N MET A 52 3.79 -17.03 6.44
CA MET A 52 4.63 -16.47 7.51
C MET A 52 3.85 -15.44 8.33
N ALA A 53 3.23 -14.45 7.69
CA ALA A 53 2.49 -13.39 8.38
C ALA A 53 1.29 -13.93 9.16
N VAL A 54 0.36 -14.60 8.49
CA VAL A 54 -0.92 -15.02 9.10
C VAL A 54 -0.72 -16.29 9.94
N SER A 55 -0.26 -17.38 9.33
CA SER A 55 -0.29 -18.68 9.99
C SER A 55 0.77 -18.84 11.10
N ARG A 56 1.92 -18.17 10.99
CA ARG A 56 3.00 -18.30 11.99
C ARG A 56 3.03 -17.16 13.01
N LEU A 57 2.71 -15.94 12.59
CA LEU A 57 2.85 -14.74 13.43
C LEU A 57 1.51 -14.11 13.85
N GLY A 58 0.39 -14.53 13.25
CA GLY A 58 -0.92 -13.94 13.53
C GLY A 58 -1.03 -12.47 13.10
N TYR A 59 -0.32 -12.08 12.05
CA TYR A 59 -0.44 -10.77 11.39
C TYR A 59 -1.47 -10.80 10.26
N THR A 60 -1.79 -9.62 9.74
CA THR A 60 -2.75 -9.41 8.65
C THR A 60 -2.25 -10.00 7.32
N ASP A 61 -3.11 -10.03 6.30
CA ASP A 61 -2.77 -10.55 4.96
C ASP A 61 -1.55 -9.85 4.35
N HIS A 62 -0.59 -10.66 3.90
CA HIS A 62 0.60 -10.30 3.09
C HIS A 62 0.68 -11.24 1.86
N GLY A 63 -0.48 -11.66 1.37
CA GLY A 63 -0.64 -12.64 0.29
C GLY A 63 -0.95 -12.03 -1.08
N PRO A 64 -1.35 -12.88 -2.04
CA PRO A 64 -1.68 -12.42 -3.40
C PRO A 64 -2.76 -11.33 -3.44
N THR A 65 -3.76 -11.41 -2.56
CA THR A 65 -4.82 -10.41 -2.48
C THR A 65 -4.27 -9.05 -2.05
N HIS A 66 -3.45 -9.01 -0.98
CA HIS A 66 -2.75 -7.79 -0.57
C HIS A 66 -1.87 -7.20 -1.68
N ALA A 67 -1.09 -8.03 -2.38
CA ALA A 67 -0.26 -7.55 -3.51
C ALA A 67 -1.11 -6.91 -4.62
N GLU A 68 -2.24 -7.53 -4.98
CA GLU A 68 -3.17 -7.01 -6.01
C GLU A 68 -3.81 -5.69 -5.58
N VAL A 69 -4.34 -5.62 -4.35
CA VAL A 69 -5.05 -4.43 -3.83
C VAL A 69 -4.08 -3.26 -3.63
N SER A 70 -2.92 -3.50 -3.03
CA SER A 70 -1.90 -2.46 -2.82
C SER A 70 -1.43 -1.90 -4.17
N THR A 71 -1.21 -2.76 -5.15
CA THR A 71 -0.82 -2.33 -6.50
C THR A 71 -1.93 -1.53 -7.18
N TRP A 72 -3.19 -1.92 -7.00
CA TRP A 72 -4.32 -1.18 -7.54
C TRP A 72 -4.45 0.21 -6.89
N ASN A 73 -4.26 0.30 -5.57
CA ASN A 73 -4.21 1.57 -4.84
C ASN A 73 -3.05 2.45 -5.33
N ALA A 74 -1.83 1.88 -5.45
CA ALA A 74 -0.65 2.58 -5.92
C ALA A 74 -0.84 3.16 -7.34
N LEU A 75 -1.40 2.37 -8.27
CA LEU A 75 -1.65 2.85 -9.63
C LEU A 75 -2.78 3.88 -9.72
N THR A 76 -3.77 3.78 -8.84
CA THR A 76 -4.82 4.81 -8.72
C THR A 76 -4.23 6.12 -8.20
N ALA A 77 -3.39 6.05 -7.15
CA ALA A 77 -2.67 7.21 -6.64
C ALA A 77 -1.71 7.80 -7.69
N PHE A 78 -0.98 6.95 -8.43
CA PHE A 78 -0.10 7.38 -9.52
C PHE A 78 -0.87 8.16 -10.58
N ASP A 79 -2.03 7.66 -11.01
CA ASP A 79 -2.85 8.32 -12.03
C ASP A 79 -3.37 9.69 -11.57
N ILE A 80 -3.63 9.88 -10.28
CA ILE A 80 -4.06 11.17 -9.71
C ILE A 80 -2.88 12.13 -9.54
N LEU A 81 -1.77 11.63 -8.99
CA LEU A 81 -0.63 12.45 -8.60
C LEU A 81 0.27 12.82 -9.78
N SER A 82 0.34 12.00 -10.83
CA SER A 82 1.17 12.27 -12.02
C SER A 82 0.71 13.48 -12.85
N ASP A 83 -0.51 13.99 -12.60
CA ASP A 83 -0.96 15.26 -13.16
C ASP A 83 -0.26 16.47 -12.52
N THR A 84 0.26 16.31 -11.30
CA THR A 84 0.93 17.38 -10.52
C THR A 84 2.43 17.11 -10.34
N PHE A 85 2.81 15.83 -10.25
CA PHE A 85 4.19 15.39 -10.07
C PHE A 85 4.74 14.81 -11.35
N GLN A 86 5.93 15.26 -11.72
CA GLN A 86 6.72 14.55 -12.72
C GLN A 86 7.43 13.37 -12.03
N PRO A 87 7.18 12.11 -12.44
CA PRO A 87 7.86 10.96 -11.87
C PRO A 87 9.38 11.07 -12.05
N ASN A 88 10.16 10.59 -11.08
CA ASN A 88 11.62 10.71 -11.11
C ASN A 88 12.23 10.01 -12.32
N VAL A 89 11.71 8.84 -12.73
CA VAL A 89 12.13 8.14 -13.96
C VAL A 89 12.07 9.06 -15.19
N VAL A 90 11.08 9.95 -15.24
CA VAL A 90 10.92 10.92 -16.35
C VAL A 90 11.78 12.15 -16.12
N ALA A 91 11.76 12.71 -14.92
CA ALA A 91 12.50 13.93 -14.58
C ALA A 91 14.03 13.76 -14.75
N GLU A 92 14.53 12.55 -14.52
CA GLU A 92 15.94 12.19 -14.63
C GLU A 92 16.33 11.71 -16.04
N GLY A 93 15.39 11.69 -16.99
CA GLY A 93 15.64 11.32 -18.39
C GLY A 93 15.88 9.84 -18.64
N ILE A 94 15.56 8.96 -17.68
CA ILE A 94 15.74 7.51 -17.76
C ILE A 94 14.66 6.87 -18.63
N GLY A 95 13.42 7.34 -18.49
CA GLY A 95 12.27 6.71 -19.14
C GLY A 95 11.07 7.62 -19.35
N ASP A 96 9.98 7.00 -19.77
CA ASP A 96 8.70 7.66 -19.99
C ASP A 96 7.71 7.39 -18.84
N ILE A 97 6.48 7.92 -18.96
CA ILE A 97 5.43 7.71 -17.95
C ILE A 97 5.03 6.24 -17.84
N ASP A 98 5.15 5.45 -18.90
CA ASP A 98 4.85 4.02 -18.85
C ASP A 98 5.95 3.25 -18.10
N ASP A 99 7.22 3.66 -18.24
CA ASP A 99 8.33 3.18 -17.42
C ASP A 99 8.09 3.49 -15.93
N ALA A 100 7.74 4.74 -15.59
CA ALA A 100 7.44 5.14 -14.21
C ALA A 100 6.24 4.35 -13.62
N ARG A 101 5.18 4.16 -14.41
CA ARG A 101 4.01 3.37 -14.01
C ARG A 101 4.37 1.90 -13.79
N MET A 102 5.23 1.35 -14.64
CA MET A 102 5.72 -0.03 -14.52
C MET A 102 6.59 -0.20 -13.27
N VAL A 103 7.41 0.79 -12.93
CA VAL A 103 8.17 0.81 -11.67
C VAL A 103 7.26 0.73 -10.45
N VAL A 104 6.23 1.58 -10.37
CA VAL A 104 5.24 1.57 -9.27
C VAL A 104 4.53 0.22 -9.21
N LEU A 105 4.17 -0.34 -10.37
CA LEU A 105 3.52 -1.64 -10.44
C LEU A 105 4.42 -2.75 -9.89
N ALA A 106 5.65 -2.86 -10.41
CA ALA A 106 6.55 -3.95 -10.06
C ALA A 106 6.99 -3.87 -8.60
N SER A 107 7.30 -2.66 -8.12
CA SER A 107 7.70 -2.45 -6.72
C SER A 107 6.55 -2.76 -5.76
N THR A 108 5.35 -2.27 -6.02
CA THR A 108 4.18 -2.57 -5.17
C THR A 108 3.79 -4.04 -5.22
N TYR A 109 3.83 -4.70 -6.38
CA TYR A 109 3.42 -6.09 -6.47
C TYR A 109 4.38 -7.06 -5.74
N LEU A 110 5.63 -6.63 -5.55
CA LEU A 110 6.70 -7.44 -4.97
C LEU A 110 7.14 -7.00 -3.57
N HIS A 111 6.63 -5.90 -3.03
CA HIS A 111 7.17 -5.28 -1.81
C HIS A 111 7.29 -6.24 -0.62
N ASP A 112 6.31 -7.15 -0.49
CA ASP A 112 6.17 -8.05 0.65
C ASP A 112 6.82 -9.43 0.48
N ILE A 113 7.41 -9.75 -0.69
CA ILE A 113 7.91 -11.11 -0.94
C ILE A 113 9.05 -11.51 0.00
N GLY A 114 9.77 -10.54 0.59
CA GLY A 114 10.81 -10.80 1.58
C GLY A 114 10.29 -11.42 2.88
N MET A 115 8.97 -11.36 3.12
CA MET A 115 8.32 -11.96 4.28
C MET A 115 8.43 -13.49 4.29
N VAL A 116 8.83 -14.11 3.17
CA VAL A 116 9.21 -15.54 3.14
C VAL A 116 10.47 -15.85 3.96
N VAL A 117 11.33 -14.84 4.19
CA VAL A 117 12.60 -14.97 4.93
C VAL A 117 12.39 -14.60 6.39
N HIS A 118 11.92 -13.38 6.69
CA HIS A 118 11.73 -12.88 8.06
C HIS A 118 10.80 -11.67 8.10
N ARG A 119 10.22 -11.30 9.25
CA ARG A 119 9.34 -10.11 9.39
C ARG A 119 10.11 -8.79 9.42
N ASN A 120 11.15 -8.72 10.24
CA ASN A 120 11.79 -7.44 10.54
C ASN A 120 12.64 -6.92 9.37
N GLU A 121 13.28 -7.82 8.63
CA GLU A 121 14.18 -7.48 7.53
C GLU A 121 13.56 -7.85 6.17
N HIS A 122 12.22 -7.93 6.10
CA HIS A 122 11.55 -8.29 4.86
C HIS A 122 11.80 -7.30 3.71
N PRO A 123 11.98 -5.98 3.91
CA PRO A 123 12.29 -5.09 2.80
C PRO A 123 13.68 -5.41 2.20
N GLN A 124 14.68 -5.64 3.04
CA GLN A 124 16.05 -6.04 2.68
C GLN A 124 16.04 -7.37 1.92
N ALA A 125 15.35 -8.38 2.46
CA ALA A 125 15.22 -9.68 1.82
C ALA A 125 14.46 -9.57 0.48
N GLY A 126 13.44 -8.71 0.43
CA GLY A 126 12.63 -8.43 -0.74
C GLY A 126 13.46 -7.92 -1.92
N VAL A 127 14.44 -7.06 -1.68
CA VAL A 127 15.36 -6.55 -2.72
C VAL A 127 16.05 -7.69 -3.48
N PHE A 128 16.64 -8.65 -2.78
CA PHE A 128 17.35 -9.77 -3.41
C PHE A 128 16.41 -10.66 -4.22
N LEU A 129 15.23 -10.95 -3.67
CA LEU A 129 14.22 -11.78 -4.35
C LEU A 129 13.65 -11.08 -5.58
N ALA A 130 13.37 -9.78 -5.48
CA ALA A 130 12.84 -8.96 -6.56
C ALA A 130 13.87 -8.82 -7.70
N SER A 131 15.15 -8.58 -7.39
CA SER A 131 16.23 -8.54 -8.39
C SER A 131 16.27 -9.82 -9.22
N SER A 132 16.27 -10.98 -8.55
CA SER A 132 16.26 -12.30 -9.21
C SER A 132 15.01 -12.57 -10.06
N ILE A 133 13.90 -11.87 -9.80
CA ILE A 133 12.67 -12.01 -10.60
C ILE A 133 12.71 -11.06 -11.81
N LEU A 134 13.28 -9.86 -11.65
CA LEU A 134 13.11 -8.77 -12.60
C LEU A 134 14.27 -8.64 -13.60
N GLU A 135 15.49 -9.04 -13.25
CA GLU A 135 16.69 -8.85 -14.09
C GLU A 135 16.48 -9.36 -15.53
N ASP A 136 16.11 -10.64 -15.69
CA ASP A 136 15.88 -11.24 -17.01
C ASP A 136 14.73 -10.54 -17.76
N LYS A 137 13.66 -10.16 -17.04
CA LYS A 137 12.49 -9.53 -17.66
C LYS A 137 12.81 -8.13 -18.15
N LEU A 138 13.52 -7.33 -17.36
CA LEU A 138 13.92 -5.98 -17.73
C LEU A 138 14.96 -6.00 -18.86
N GLY A 139 15.91 -6.94 -18.84
CA GLY A 139 16.85 -7.14 -19.95
C GLY A 139 16.18 -7.52 -21.28
N ALA A 140 15.00 -8.16 -21.23
CA ALA A 140 14.20 -8.43 -22.42
C ALA A 140 13.32 -7.24 -22.86
N LEU A 141 13.00 -6.31 -21.96
CA LEU A 141 12.15 -5.15 -22.23
C LEU A 141 12.92 -3.96 -22.82
N TYR A 142 14.22 -3.85 -22.54
CA TYR A 142 15.04 -2.71 -22.95
C TYR A 142 16.25 -3.18 -23.77
N GLU A 143 16.47 -2.54 -24.91
CA GLU A 143 17.66 -2.79 -25.74
C GLU A 143 18.95 -2.31 -25.06
N ASP A 144 18.88 -1.25 -24.27
CA ASP A 144 20.00 -0.71 -23.50
C ASP A 144 20.05 -1.34 -22.10
N PRO A 145 21.10 -2.13 -21.78
CA PRO A 145 21.27 -2.72 -20.45
C PRO A 145 21.43 -1.68 -19.34
N ALA A 146 21.94 -0.49 -19.63
CA ALA A 146 22.07 0.58 -18.64
C ALA A 146 20.68 1.04 -18.18
N LYS A 147 19.78 1.33 -19.14
CA LYS A 147 18.38 1.66 -18.84
C LYS A 147 17.66 0.55 -18.05
N ALA A 148 17.86 -0.72 -18.43
CA ALA A 148 17.29 -1.84 -17.67
C ALA A 148 17.75 -1.84 -16.20
N THR A 149 19.04 -1.55 -15.98
CA THR A 149 19.64 -1.45 -14.64
C THR A 149 19.09 -0.25 -13.86
N ASP A 150 18.95 0.91 -14.51
CA ASP A 150 18.37 2.10 -13.88
C ASP A 150 16.93 1.82 -13.44
N ILE A 151 16.08 1.29 -14.33
CA ILE A 151 14.68 0.94 -14.00
C ILE A 151 14.61 -0.08 -12.86
N LEU A 152 15.49 -1.09 -12.86
CA LEU A 152 15.57 -2.06 -11.77
C LEU A 152 15.86 -1.34 -10.43
N SER A 153 16.81 -0.41 -10.41
CA SER A 153 17.19 0.31 -9.18
C SER A 153 16.00 1.07 -8.56
N PHE A 154 15.14 1.67 -9.39
CA PHE A 154 13.92 2.33 -8.94
C PHE A 154 12.91 1.35 -8.34
N VAL A 155 12.73 0.19 -8.97
CA VAL A 155 11.86 -0.87 -8.43
C VAL A 155 12.38 -1.36 -7.08
N LEU A 156 13.68 -1.64 -6.97
CA LEU A 156 14.30 -2.11 -5.74
C LEU A 156 14.23 -1.07 -4.62
N HIS A 157 14.37 0.22 -4.93
CA HIS A 157 14.17 1.30 -3.96
C HIS A 157 12.73 1.34 -3.45
N GLY A 158 11.73 1.19 -4.32
CA GLY A 158 10.33 1.05 -3.91
C GLY A 158 10.11 -0.16 -2.99
N VAL A 159 10.67 -1.32 -3.33
CA VAL A 159 10.60 -2.54 -2.48
C VAL A 159 11.30 -2.34 -1.14
N TYR A 160 12.47 -1.71 -1.11
CA TYR A 160 13.21 -1.50 0.13
C TYR A 160 12.56 -0.48 1.05
N SER A 161 12.04 0.61 0.48
CA SER A 161 11.55 1.73 1.25
C SER A 161 10.09 1.65 1.62
N HIS A 162 9.31 0.64 1.19
CA HIS A 162 7.85 0.61 1.41
C HIS A 162 7.40 0.52 2.88
N ASP A 163 8.23 -0.05 3.78
CA ASP A 163 7.87 -0.19 5.20
C ASP A 163 8.01 1.15 5.97
N ASP A 164 7.48 1.20 7.19
CA ASP A 164 7.16 2.45 7.90
C ASP A 164 8.36 3.40 8.09
N ASP A 165 9.52 2.88 8.46
CA ASP A 165 10.64 3.69 8.99
C ASP A 165 11.64 4.21 7.93
N THR A 166 11.55 3.74 6.68
CA THR A 166 12.53 4.06 5.63
C THR A 166 12.03 5.21 4.75
N PRO A 167 12.71 6.37 4.70
CA PRO A 167 12.30 7.47 3.81
C PRO A 167 12.35 7.09 2.32
N CYS A 168 11.27 7.36 1.60
CA CYS A 168 11.23 7.26 0.15
C CYS A 168 11.97 8.46 -0.48
N LEU A 169 12.91 8.16 -1.37
CA LEU A 169 13.72 9.16 -2.10
C LEU A 169 13.25 9.43 -3.54
N THR A 170 12.22 8.74 -4.01
CA THR A 170 11.63 8.94 -5.34
C THR A 170 10.11 8.99 -5.22
N PHE A 171 9.47 9.67 -6.18
CA PHE A 171 8.02 9.71 -6.30
C PHE A 171 7.43 8.30 -6.41
N GLU A 172 8.02 7.44 -7.23
CA GLU A 172 7.57 6.07 -7.47
C GLU A 172 7.58 5.25 -6.18
N ALA A 173 8.66 5.32 -5.39
CA ALA A 173 8.74 4.66 -4.09
C ALA A 173 7.70 5.21 -3.10
N GLY A 174 7.48 6.53 -3.08
CA GLY A 174 6.45 7.16 -2.25
C GLY A 174 5.04 6.68 -2.60
N VAL A 175 4.74 6.53 -3.89
CA VAL A 175 3.45 6.00 -4.37
C VAL A 175 3.30 4.52 -4.02
N THR A 176 4.36 3.72 -4.12
CA THR A 176 4.37 2.31 -3.70
C THR A 176 4.03 2.17 -2.22
N LYS A 177 4.73 2.94 -1.37
CA LYS A 177 4.46 2.99 0.08
C LYS A 177 3.02 3.42 0.38
N LEU A 178 2.51 4.41 -0.35
CA LEU A 178 1.13 4.87 -0.19
C LEU A 178 0.12 3.79 -0.58
N GLY A 179 0.37 3.04 -1.64
CA GLY A 179 -0.48 1.95 -2.10
C GLY A 179 -0.63 0.84 -1.06
N ASP A 180 0.48 0.40 -0.45
CA ASP A 180 0.48 -0.53 0.69
C ASP A 180 -0.27 0.06 1.88
N GLY A 181 0.04 1.32 2.24
CA GLY A 181 -0.64 2.00 3.34
C GLY A 181 -2.15 2.07 3.19
N CYS A 182 -2.66 2.32 1.98
CA CYS A 182 -4.10 2.37 1.72
C CYS A 182 -4.81 1.01 1.82
N ASP A 183 -4.08 -0.11 1.80
CA ASP A 183 -4.67 -1.43 2.01
C ASP A 183 -4.79 -1.77 3.50
N MET A 184 -5.79 -1.18 4.16
CA MET A 184 -6.04 -1.34 5.60
C MET A 184 -7.47 -1.74 5.96
N THR A 185 -8.29 -2.13 4.97
CA THR A 185 -9.69 -2.50 5.19
C THR A 185 -9.82 -3.80 5.99
N LYS A 186 -10.96 -4.01 6.65
CA LYS A 186 -11.26 -5.17 7.50
C LYS A 186 -10.95 -6.53 6.85
N GLY A 187 -11.06 -6.62 5.52
CA GLY A 187 -10.69 -7.81 4.76
C GLY A 187 -9.25 -8.30 4.99
N ARG A 188 -8.31 -7.40 5.32
CA ARG A 188 -6.91 -7.74 5.64
C ARG A 188 -6.75 -8.43 7.00
N THR A 189 -7.72 -8.26 7.91
CA THR A 189 -7.65 -8.68 9.33
C THR A 189 -8.64 -9.79 9.69
N SER A 190 -9.58 -10.12 8.80
CA SER A 190 -10.63 -11.13 9.04
C SER A 190 -10.10 -12.49 9.50
N ILE A 191 -9.03 -13.01 8.90
CA ILE A 191 -8.51 -14.36 9.23
C ILE A 191 -7.86 -14.38 10.63
N PRO A 192 -6.88 -13.51 10.96
CA PRO A 192 -6.33 -13.45 12.33
C PRO A 192 -7.39 -13.22 13.41
N TYR A 193 -8.38 -12.37 13.14
CA TYR A 193 -9.48 -12.10 14.08
C TYR A 193 -10.31 -13.36 14.34
N GLN A 194 -10.68 -14.11 13.29
CA GLN A 194 -11.39 -15.38 13.40
C GLN A 194 -10.57 -16.47 14.11
N GLN A 195 -9.23 -16.40 14.04
CA GLN A 195 -8.32 -17.28 14.77
C GLN A 195 -8.17 -16.92 16.26
N GLY A 196 -8.95 -15.95 16.75
CA GLY A 196 -9.03 -15.60 18.17
C GLY A 196 -8.13 -14.45 18.60
N LYS A 197 -7.44 -13.77 17.67
CA LYS A 197 -6.67 -12.56 17.99
C LYS A 197 -7.61 -11.37 18.10
N VAL A 198 -8.10 -11.12 19.31
CA VAL A 198 -8.97 -9.99 19.65
C VAL A 198 -8.19 -9.01 20.53
N ASP A 199 -7.48 -8.08 19.88
CA ASP A 199 -6.80 -6.95 20.51
C ASP A 199 -7.31 -5.61 19.93
N ILE A 200 -6.89 -4.49 20.51
CA ILE A 200 -7.31 -3.15 20.06
C ILE A 200 -6.94 -2.86 18.60
N HIS A 201 -5.87 -3.47 18.10
CA HIS A 201 -5.44 -3.35 16.70
C HIS A 201 -6.39 -4.11 15.77
N SER A 202 -6.82 -5.30 16.16
CA SER A 202 -7.79 -6.08 15.40
C SER A 202 -9.16 -5.39 15.35
N VAL A 203 -9.62 -4.77 16.45
CA VAL A 203 -10.90 -4.05 16.52
C VAL A 203 -10.86 -2.79 15.65
N SER A 204 -9.78 -2.01 15.72
CA SER A 204 -9.63 -0.81 14.89
C SER A 204 -9.53 -1.15 13.39
N ALA A 205 -8.80 -2.20 13.01
CA ALA A 205 -8.74 -2.64 11.63
C ALA A 205 -10.08 -3.17 11.11
N MET A 206 -10.87 -3.87 11.95
CA MET A 206 -12.18 -4.39 11.58
C MET A 206 -13.23 -3.29 11.36
N ALA A 207 -12.99 -2.07 11.88
CA ALA A 207 -13.89 -0.93 11.71
C ALA A 207 -13.83 -0.31 10.32
N ILE A 208 -12.72 -0.48 9.58
CA ILE A 208 -12.54 0.14 8.27
C ILE A 208 -13.24 -0.70 7.20
N ASN A 209 -14.25 -0.11 6.56
CA ASN A 209 -14.97 -0.72 5.46
C ASN A 209 -14.16 -0.57 4.17
N ASP A 210 -13.93 0.67 3.77
CA ASP A 210 -13.44 1.02 2.45
C ASP A 210 -12.45 2.19 2.53
N VAL A 211 -11.52 2.23 1.58
CA VAL A 211 -10.60 3.38 1.38
C VAL A 211 -10.75 3.85 -0.06
N TYR A 212 -11.03 5.12 -0.24
CA TYR A 212 -11.25 5.76 -1.54
C TYR A 212 -10.12 6.73 -1.85
N LEU A 213 -9.57 6.65 -3.05
CA LEU A 213 -8.56 7.57 -3.57
C LEU A 213 -9.18 8.41 -4.68
N GLU A 214 -9.27 9.71 -4.46
CA GLU A 214 -9.94 10.66 -5.34
C GLU A 214 -9.08 11.91 -5.57
N HIS A 215 -9.38 12.69 -6.61
CA HIS A 215 -8.79 14.03 -6.76
C HIS A 215 -9.32 14.93 -5.64
N GLY A 216 -8.42 15.61 -4.93
CA GLY A 216 -8.78 16.60 -3.92
C GLY A 216 -8.88 18.02 -4.49
N GLU A 217 -9.57 18.90 -3.75
CA GLU A 217 -9.71 20.32 -4.11
C GLU A 217 -8.49 21.15 -3.70
N GLU A 218 -7.99 20.94 -2.46
CA GLU A 218 -6.85 21.70 -1.90
C GLU A 218 -5.50 21.01 -2.13
N LYS A 219 -5.49 19.68 -1.99
CA LYS A 219 -4.33 18.83 -2.20
C LYS A 219 -4.64 17.83 -3.32
N PRO A 220 -3.68 17.51 -4.21
CA PRO A 220 -3.94 16.69 -5.39
C PRO A 220 -4.68 15.36 -5.10
N LEU A 221 -4.29 14.67 -4.03
CA LEU A 221 -4.89 13.39 -3.63
C LEU A 221 -5.72 13.53 -2.34
N LEU A 222 -6.98 13.10 -2.41
CA LEU A 222 -7.85 12.91 -1.25
C LEU A 222 -7.98 11.41 -0.95
N ILE A 223 -7.66 11.02 0.28
CA ILE A 223 -7.85 9.67 0.80
C ILE A 223 -9.01 9.71 1.79
N SER A 224 -10.13 9.09 1.42
CA SER A 224 -11.30 8.98 2.28
C SER A 224 -11.37 7.58 2.89
N VAL A 225 -11.30 7.48 4.21
CA VAL A 225 -11.39 6.21 4.95
C VAL A 225 -12.78 6.10 5.55
N ASP A 226 -13.58 5.16 5.04
CA ASP A 226 -14.92 4.87 5.55
C ASP A 226 -14.88 3.78 6.62
N MET A 227 -15.52 4.05 7.76
CA MET A 227 -15.55 3.15 8.90
C MET A 227 -16.93 3.15 9.59
N ASP A 228 -17.31 2.03 10.18
CA ASP A 228 -18.56 1.91 10.96
C ASP A 228 -18.36 2.29 12.44
N ASN A 229 -17.11 2.26 12.91
CA ASN A 229 -16.72 2.56 14.27
C ASN A 229 -15.54 3.55 14.31
N PRO A 230 -15.63 4.65 15.09
CA PRO A 230 -14.54 5.62 15.25
C PRO A 230 -13.19 5.04 15.70
N ALA A 231 -13.17 3.84 16.31
CA ALA A 231 -11.93 3.14 16.64
C ALA A 231 -11.03 2.89 15.43
N GLY A 232 -11.58 2.89 14.21
CA GLY A 232 -10.81 2.78 12.96
C GLY A 232 -9.75 3.87 12.78
N VAL A 233 -9.89 5.02 13.45
CA VAL A 233 -8.86 6.07 13.44
C VAL A 233 -7.50 5.56 13.92
N PHE A 234 -7.45 4.64 14.89
CA PHE A 234 -6.17 4.09 15.34
C PHE A 234 -5.45 3.27 14.26
N GLN A 235 -6.20 2.63 13.36
CA GLN A 235 -5.62 1.92 12.21
C GLN A 235 -5.10 2.91 11.16
N VAL A 236 -5.82 4.02 10.94
CA VAL A 236 -5.34 5.11 10.07
C VAL A 236 -4.03 5.70 10.59
N GLU A 237 -3.94 5.95 11.90
CA GLU A 237 -2.72 6.47 12.53
C GLU A 237 -1.57 5.44 12.48
N ALA A 238 -1.85 4.20 12.83
CA ALA A 238 -0.82 3.16 12.95
C ALA A 238 -0.26 2.69 11.62
N VAL A 239 -1.01 2.81 10.52
CA VAL A 239 -0.62 2.31 9.19
C VAL A 239 -0.46 3.46 8.19
N LEU A 240 -1.53 4.21 7.90
CA LEU A 240 -1.49 5.20 6.83
C LEU A 240 -0.60 6.39 7.16
N GLU A 241 -0.80 7.02 8.32
CA GLU A 241 -0.09 8.24 8.66
C GLU A 241 1.42 8.00 8.80
N LYS A 242 1.82 6.85 9.36
CA LYS A 242 3.23 6.45 9.42
C LYS A 242 3.85 6.37 8.02
N LYS A 243 3.22 5.62 7.12
CA LYS A 243 3.71 5.48 5.75
C LYS A 243 3.72 6.81 4.99
N VAL A 244 2.69 7.63 5.18
CA VAL A 244 2.63 8.97 4.61
C VAL A 244 3.81 9.83 5.08
N SER A 245 4.15 9.80 6.37
CA SER A 245 5.22 10.62 6.95
C SER A 245 6.61 10.34 6.36
N THR A 246 6.85 9.12 5.87
CA THR A 246 8.12 8.71 5.26
C THR A 246 8.02 8.54 3.73
N SER A 247 6.88 8.88 3.11
CA SER A 247 6.66 8.72 1.66
C SER A 247 7.22 9.87 0.81
N GLY A 248 7.46 11.04 1.41
CA GLY A 248 7.74 12.28 0.66
C GLY A 248 6.50 12.92 0.01
N LEU A 249 5.30 12.36 0.21
CA LEU A 249 4.05 12.83 -0.41
C LEU A 249 3.12 13.61 0.53
N GLU A 250 3.44 13.74 1.84
CA GLU A 250 2.57 14.30 2.88
C GLU A 250 1.95 15.68 2.52
N GLY A 251 2.74 16.55 1.89
CA GLY A 251 2.28 17.87 1.44
C GLY A 251 1.14 17.82 0.40
N ASN A 252 0.98 16.70 -0.29
CA ASN A 252 0.13 16.55 -1.48
C ASN A 252 -1.10 15.68 -1.27
N LEU A 253 -1.29 15.20 -0.04
CA LEU A 253 -2.38 14.32 0.34
C LEU A 253 -3.20 14.89 1.50
N ALA A 254 -4.52 14.77 1.37
CA ALA A 254 -5.48 15.04 2.43
C ALA A 254 -6.11 13.70 2.86
N ILE A 255 -6.15 13.44 4.16
CA ILE A 255 -6.82 12.26 4.71
C ILE A 255 -8.09 12.73 5.42
N VAL A 256 -9.22 12.10 5.11
CA VAL A 256 -10.51 12.32 5.78
C VAL A 256 -11.08 10.99 6.26
N VAL A 257 -11.75 11.02 7.40
CA VAL A 257 -12.45 9.84 7.95
C VAL A 257 -13.95 10.06 7.87
N LEU A 258 -14.67 9.03 7.46
CA LEU A 258 -16.12 8.99 7.41
C LEU A 258 -16.58 7.92 8.41
N VAL A 259 -17.41 8.30 9.39
CA VAL A 259 -18.00 7.34 10.32
C VAL A 259 -19.48 7.21 9.99
N ASN A 260 -19.91 6.02 9.57
CA ASN A 260 -21.28 5.76 9.13
C ASN A 260 -21.76 6.74 8.04
N GLY A 261 -20.86 7.10 7.11
CA GLY A 261 -21.11 8.06 6.04
C GLY A 261 -21.05 9.54 6.44
N GLU A 262 -20.89 9.87 7.73
CA GLU A 262 -20.72 11.24 8.20
C GLU A 262 -19.24 11.62 8.26
N ARG A 263 -18.90 12.77 7.67
CA ARG A 263 -17.52 13.27 7.67
C ARG A 263 -17.14 13.74 9.07
N LEU A 264 -16.07 13.17 9.59
CA LEU A 264 -15.42 13.64 10.81
C LEU A 264 -14.03 14.16 10.47
N VAL A 265 -13.67 15.29 11.06
CA VAL A 265 -12.31 15.81 10.93
C VAL A 265 -11.42 14.98 11.85
N LEU A 266 -10.40 14.32 11.29
CA LEU A 266 -9.44 13.48 12.03
C LEU A 266 -8.91 14.17 13.29
N SER A 267 -8.54 15.46 13.20
CA SER A 267 -8.04 16.22 14.35
C SER A 267 -9.06 16.39 15.48
N GLN A 268 -10.36 16.45 15.16
CA GLN A 268 -11.45 16.50 16.15
C GLN A 268 -11.64 15.14 16.81
N VAL A 269 -11.58 14.05 16.04
CA VAL A 269 -11.67 12.68 16.56
C VAL A 269 -10.47 12.35 17.46
N LYS A 270 -9.25 12.70 17.04
CA LYS A 270 -8.04 12.56 17.85
C LYS A 270 -8.14 13.31 19.18
N ARG A 271 -8.71 14.53 19.17
CA ARG A 271 -8.94 15.31 20.37
C ARG A 271 -9.95 14.63 21.31
N LEU A 272 -11.04 14.06 20.77
CA LEU A 272 -12.04 13.31 21.56
C LEU A 272 -11.42 12.09 22.27
N PHE A 273 -10.60 11.31 21.57
CA PHE A 273 -9.95 10.13 22.15
C PHE A 273 -8.81 10.46 23.11
N ARG A 274 -8.03 11.52 22.87
CA ARG A 274 -7.01 11.99 23.82
C ARG A 274 -7.63 12.38 25.17
N VAL A 275 -8.78 13.04 25.17
CA VAL A 275 -9.49 13.45 26.39
C VAL A 275 -9.94 12.22 27.19
N GLN A 276 -10.47 11.19 26.53
CA GLN A 276 -10.89 9.95 27.21
C GLN A 276 -9.71 9.13 27.77
N MET A 277 -8.55 9.14 27.13
CA MET A 277 -7.34 8.49 27.64
C MET A 277 -6.76 9.22 28.85
N THR A 278 -6.88 10.56 28.91
CA THR A 278 -6.45 11.34 30.09
C THR A 278 -7.42 11.24 31.28
N ASP A 279 -8.68 10.89 31.04
CA ASP A 279 -9.71 10.68 32.07
C ASP A 279 -9.81 9.21 32.52
N SER A 280 -8.95 8.33 32.00
CA SER A 280 -8.83 6.95 32.49
C SER A 280 -8.08 6.95 33.83
N PRO A 281 -8.55 6.22 34.87
CA PRO A 281 -7.84 6.15 36.15
C PRO A 281 -6.42 5.59 35.93
N PRO A 282 -5.43 6.04 36.72
CA PRO A 282 -4.04 5.64 36.50
C PRO A 282 -3.91 4.11 36.55
N GLU A 283 -3.15 3.56 35.58
CA GLU A 283 -2.86 2.14 35.49
C GLU A 283 -2.37 1.60 36.85
N MET A 284 -3.03 0.55 37.33
CA MET A 284 -2.50 -0.23 38.45
C MET A 284 -1.18 -0.87 38.01
N SER A 285 -0.09 -0.48 38.64
CA SER A 285 1.24 -1.02 38.37
C SER A 285 1.25 -2.54 38.54
N VAL A 286 1.65 -3.27 37.50
CA VAL A 286 1.95 -4.70 37.60
C VAL A 286 3.30 -4.84 38.30
N LYS A 287 3.28 -4.82 39.63
CA LYS A 287 4.20 -5.60 40.44
C LYS A 287 3.47 -6.90 40.80
N GLU A 288 4.19 -8.00 40.67
CA GLU A 288 3.82 -9.38 41.03
C GLU A 288 3.05 -10.18 39.96
N LYS A 289 3.81 -10.83 39.07
CA LYS A 289 3.97 -12.31 39.06
C LYS A 289 5.13 -12.73 38.16
#